data_AF-A0A9Q2RXG2-F1
#
_entry.id   AF-A0A9Q2RXG2-F1
#
_cell.length_a   1.000
_cell.length_b   1.000
_cell.length_c   1.000
_cell.angle_alpha   90.00
_cell.angle_beta   90.00
_cell.angle_gamma   90.00
#
_symmetry.space_group_name_H-M   'P 1'
#
loop_
_entity.id
_entity.type
_entity.pdbx_description
1 polymer ?
#
loop_
_entity_poly.entity_id
_entity_poly.type
_entity_poly.pdbx_seq_one_letter_code
_entity_poly.pdbx_strand_id
1 'polypeptide(L)'
;MINKNEIDQLKLLAKRFAHASRSNHIDALNVIATKLGFPHWKALAVKADQGWRPDEDELGKVDAFVREHFPSLEGRPQFIEQSMSRPVGEPIQVGEIDGHPYQVFEFLGDIRMEGEGWRILIGEADLSQPVVEIETTHRKNSPANDPRFVGKAVEVAGTQAAKARAGIASDWPRRSTKPNAKGEVIHPLYGDSAAEWFCLHCDSKITGAQIAKNLWHCPRCNASPLDIFSSPCWLDDNDQKPTAFEHAKDSKLPEPKVNVVDSRPTLKLDEQSISLLLRIALFEDANTPCCRSIQGMGVDPDPVAIKLNLVGLQP
;
A
#
# COMPACT_ATOMS: atom_id res chain seq x y z
N MET A 1 3.57 38.00 -27.02
CA MET A 1 3.17 37.00 -26.00
C MET A 1 4.10 35.83 -26.20
N ILE A 2 5.07 35.65 -25.29
CA ILE A 2 6.36 35.02 -25.60
C ILE A 2 6.50 33.70 -24.81
N ASN A 3 6.88 32.64 -25.53
CA ASN A 3 7.10 31.25 -25.06
C ASN A 3 7.97 31.18 -23.79
N LYS A 4 7.31 30.94 -22.65
CA LYS A 4 7.92 30.47 -21.38
C LYS A 4 8.13 28.94 -21.36
N ASN A 5 7.70 28.22 -22.40
CA ASN A 5 7.43 26.79 -22.31
C ASN A 5 8.72 25.94 -22.31
N GLU A 6 9.71 26.26 -23.14
CA GLU A 6 10.87 25.38 -23.38
C GLU A 6 11.88 25.39 -22.22
N ILE A 7 12.15 26.57 -21.65
CA ILE A 7 13.02 26.68 -20.46
C ILE A 7 12.33 26.08 -19.23
N ASP A 8 11.01 26.24 -19.10
CA ASP A 8 10.26 25.61 -18.01
C ASP A 8 10.17 24.09 -18.19
N GLN A 9 10.16 23.58 -19.43
CA GLN A 9 10.34 22.15 -19.72
C GLN A 9 11.71 21.64 -19.27
N LEU A 10 12.80 22.36 -19.54
CA LEU A 10 14.12 21.98 -19.03
C LEU A 10 14.18 21.95 -17.49
N LYS A 11 13.53 22.91 -16.82
CA LYS A 11 13.41 22.88 -15.34
C LYS A 11 12.60 21.68 -14.86
N LEU A 12 11.52 21.33 -15.55
CA LEU A 12 10.72 20.15 -15.25
C LEU A 12 11.55 18.87 -15.39
N LEU A 13 12.32 18.75 -16.47
CA LEU A 13 13.24 17.64 -16.69
C LEU A 13 14.32 17.58 -15.61
N ALA A 14 14.87 18.72 -15.18
CA ALA A 14 15.80 18.77 -14.05
C ALA A 14 15.16 18.34 -12.73
N LYS A 15 13.90 18.71 -12.45
CA LYS A 15 13.18 18.19 -11.26
C LYS A 15 13.03 16.68 -11.32
N ARG A 16 12.58 16.16 -12.46
CA ARG A 16 12.43 14.72 -12.71
C ARG A 16 13.74 13.97 -12.50
N PHE A 17 14.83 14.48 -13.06
CA PHE A 17 16.16 13.94 -12.89
C PHE A 17 16.59 13.96 -11.41
N ALA A 18 16.40 15.10 -10.72
CA ALA A 18 16.73 15.23 -9.29
C ALA A 18 16.03 14.16 -8.44
N HIS A 19 14.73 13.92 -8.71
CA HIS A 19 13.97 12.86 -8.05
C HIS A 19 14.52 11.46 -8.38
N ALA A 20 14.75 11.17 -9.66
CA ALA A 20 15.23 9.86 -10.11
C ALA A 20 16.63 9.53 -9.57
N SER A 21 17.54 10.50 -9.55
CA SER A 21 18.93 10.33 -9.10
C SER A 21 19.13 10.60 -7.61
N ARG A 22 18.08 10.95 -6.85
CA ARG A 22 18.15 11.43 -5.45
C ARG A 22 19.17 12.57 -5.24
N SER A 23 19.29 13.47 -6.23
CA SER A 23 20.18 14.63 -6.15
C SER A 23 19.39 15.89 -5.80
N ASN A 24 20.07 16.93 -5.33
CA ASN A 24 19.39 18.22 -5.13
C ASN A 24 19.07 18.86 -6.49
N HIS A 25 18.06 19.74 -6.50
CA HIS A 25 17.57 20.34 -7.75
C HIS A 25 18.61 21.22 -8.46
N ILE A 26 19.54 21.84 -7.72
CA ILE A 26 20.56 22.73 -8.29
C ILE A 26 21.58 21.92 -9.08
N ASP A 27 22.03 20.79 -8.54
CA ASP A 27 22.96 19.88 -9.21
C ASP A 27 22.32 19.27 -10.47
N ALA A 28 21.05 18.88 -10.38
CA ALA A 28 20.29 18.40 -11.54
C ALA A 28 20.19 19.46 -12.65
N LEU A 29 19.92 20.73 -12.31
CA LEU A 29 19.92 21.83 -13.29
C LEU A 29 21.28 22.02 -13.96
N ASN A 30 22.38 21.86 -13.22
CA ASN A 30 23.72 21.94 -13.78
C ASN A 30 24.00 20.78 -14.75
N VAL A 31 23.60 19.55 -14.39
CA VAL A 31 23.74 18.38 -15.26
C VAL A 31 22.98 18.57 -16.58
N ILE A 32 21.74 19.06 -16.52
CA ILE A 32 20.94 19.35 -17.72
C ILE A 32 21.61 20.43 -18.58
N ALA A 33 22.16 21.48 -17.95
CA ALA A 33 22.88 22.53 -18.66
C ALA A 33 24.14 21.99 -19.36
N THR A 34 24.91 21.11 -18.70
CA THR A 34 26.09 20.45 -19.28
C THR A 34 25.72 19.56 -20.46
N LYS A 35 24.58 18.86 -20.42
CA LYS A 35 24.09 18.06 -21.54
C LYS A 35 23.82 18.90 -22.80
N LEU A 36 23.47 20.16 -22.61
CA LEU A 36 23.25 21.15 -23.67
C LEU A 36 24.50 21.97 -24.01
N GLY A 37 25.67 21.60 -23.49
CA GLY A 37 26.95 22.26 -23.78
C GLY A 37 27.25 23.50 -22.93
N PHE A 38 26.48 23.78 -21.88
CA PHE A 38 26.72 24.88 -20.96
C PHE A 38 27.46 24.42 -19.69
N PRO A 39 28.38 25.21 -19.13
CA PRO A 39 29.15 24.78 -17.95
C PRO A 39 28.30 24.58 -16.68
N HIS A 40 27.21 25.34 -16.53
CA HIS A 40 26.27 25.22 -15.41
C HIS A 40 24.97 25.98 -15.74
N TRP A 41 23.90 25.76 -14.96
CA TRP A 41 22.58 26.33 -15.22
C TRP A 41 22.57 27.85 -15.34
N LYS A 42 23.37 28.55 -14.52
CA LYS A 42 23.44 30.02 -14.57
C LYS A 42 23.95 30.55 -15.92
N ALA A 43 24.83 29.82 -16.62
CA ALA A 43 25.34 30.23 -17.93
C ALA A 43 24.29 30.02 -19.02
N LEU A 44 23.53 28.92 -18.93
CA LEU A 44 22.36 28.66 -19.78
C LEU A 44 21.28 29.72 -19.57
N ALA A 45 20.97 30.08 -18.32
CA ALA A 45 19.97 31.10 -17.99
C ALA A 45 20.33 32.47 -18.60
N VAL A 46 21.59 32.91 -18.49
CA VAL A 46 22.05 34.16 -19.12
C VAL A 46 21.90 34.12 -20.64
N LYS A 47 22.16 32.98 -21.28
CA LYS A 47 21.97 32.81 -22.73
C LYS A 47 20.49 32.77 -23.10
N ALA A 48 19.65 32.18 -22.26
CA ALA A 48 18.21 32.19 -22.44
C ALA A 48 17.63 33.61 -22.33
N ASP A 49 18.15 34.44 -21.43
CA ASP A 49 17.79 35.86 -21.33
C ASP A 49 18.26 36.64 -22.57
N GLN A 50 19.34 36.20 -23.22
CA GLN A 50 19.83 36.71 -24.52
C GLN A 50 19.07 36.16 -25.73
N GLY A 51 17.98 35.41 -25.52
CA GLY A 51 17.11 34.90 -26.57
C GLY A 51 17.42 33.50 -27.06
N TRP A 52 18.42 32.81 -26.50
CA TRP A 52 18.65 31.40 -26.82
C TRP A 52 17.50 30.53 -26.32
N ARG A 53 17.09 29.54 -27.11
CA ARG A 53 16.11 28.53 -26.74
C ARG A 53 16.60 27.18 -27.24
N PRO A 54 16.34 26.09 -26.49
CA PRO A 54 16.67 24.77 -26.99
C PRO A 54 15.76 24.45 -28.19
N ASP A 55 16.32 23.81 -29.20
CA ASP A 55 15.52 23.24 -30.29
C ASP A 55 14.88 21.89 -29.88
N GLU A 56 14.04 21.34 -30.76
CA GLU A 56 13.31 20.09 -30.50
C GLU A 56 14.26 18.88 -30.35
N ASP A 57 15.38 18.86 -31.07
CA ASP A 57 16.40 17.82 -30.97
C ASP A 57 17.16 17.91 -29.65
N GLU A 58 17.49 19.12 -29.20
CA GLU A 58 18.12 19.40 -27.91
C GLU A 58 17.21 19.01 -26.75
N LEU A 59 15.93 19.37 -26.81
CA LEU A 59 14.93 18.93 -25.84
C LEU A 59 14.77 17.40 -25.84
N GLY A 60 14.71 16.77 -27.01
CA GLY A 60 14.62 15.32 -27.17
C GLY A 60 15.83 14.59 -26.57
N LYS A 61 17.04 15.13 -26.76
CA LYS A 61 18.27 14.58 -26.16
C LYS A 61 18.26 14.66 -24.64
N VAL A 62 17.75 15.77 -24.08
CA VAL A 62 17.65 15.92 -22.62
C VAL A 62 16.55 15.01 -22.05
N ASP A 63 15.39 14.91 -22.70
CA ASP A 63 14.32 13.99 -22.27
C ASP A 63 14.79 12.53 -22.30
N ALA A 64 15.47 12.09 -23.37
CA ALA A 64 16.04 10.76 -23.47
C ALA A 64 17.07 10.48 -22.36
N PHE A 65 17.96 11.44 -22.09
CA PHE A 65 18.94 11.33 -21.01
C PHE A 65 18.27 11.23 -19.62
N VAL A 66 17.24 12.04 -19.36
CA VAL A 66 16.51 11.98 -18.09
C VAL A 66 15.79 10.64 -17.98
N ARG A 67 15.20 10.14 -19.07
CA ARG A 67 14.58 8.80 -19.17
C ARG A 67 15.52 7.66 -18.80
N GLU A 68 16.78 7.70 -19.24
CA GLU A 68 17.81 6.70 -18.89
C GLU A 68 18.09 6.62 -17.38
N HIS A 69 17.86 7.73 -16.65
CA HIS A 69 18.11 7.80 -15.20
C HIS A 69 16.88 7.46 -14.36
N PHE A 70 15.70 7.38 -14.98
CA PHE A 70 14.66 6.57 -14.38
C PHE A 70 15.12 5.11 -14.53
N PRO A 71 14.91 4.26 -13.52
CA PRO A 71 15.11 2.84 -13.69
C PRO A 71 14.08 2.30 -14.69
N SER A 72 14.37 2.46 -15.99
CA SER A 72 14.06 1.45 -16.97
C SER A 72 15.21 0.46 -16.86
N LEU A 73 14.97 -0.65 -16.16
CA LEU A 73 15.69 -1.89 -16.44
C LEU A 73 15.74 -2.06 -17.96
N GLU A 74 16.86 -2.50 -18.52
CA GLU A 74 17.07 -2.68 -19.96
C GLU A 74 16.16 -3.76 -20.61
N GLY A 75 15.03 -4.11 -19.98
CA GLY A 75 13.92 -4.85 -20.56
C GLY A 75 12.67 -3.99 -20.60
N ARG A 76 11.72 -4.29 -21.49
CA ARG A 76 10.39 -3.65 -21.51
C ARG A 76 9.88 -3.45 -20.07
N PRO A 77 9.46 -2.24 -19.68
CA PRO A 77 8.97 -2.00 -18.33
C PRO A 77 7.76 -2.92 -18.09
N GLN A 78 7.93 -3.92 -17.24
CA GLN A 78 6.81 -4.70 -16.73
C GLN A 78 6.09 -3.79 -15.75
N PHE A 79 4.82 -3.55 -16.03
CA PHE A 79 4.00 -2.53 -15.39
C PHE A 79 3.98 -2.64 -13.85
N ILE A 80 4.10 -3.86 -13.32
CA ILE A 80 4.21 -4.19 -11.89
C ILE A 80 5.31 -3.36 -11.17
N GLU A 81 6.32 -2.88 -11.90
CA GLU A 81 7.42 -2.06 -11.39
C GLU A 81 7.05 -0.59 -11.13
N GLN A 82 5.97 -0.07 -11.74
CA GLN A 82 5.56 1.34 -11.66
C GLN A 82 4.39 1.60 -10.70
N SER A 83 3.83 0.55 -10.10
CA SER A 83 2.84 0.69 -9.04
C SER A 83 3.53 1.18 -7.76
N MET A 84 2.95 2.16 -7.07
CA MET A 84 3.31 2.55 -5.68
C MET A 84 3.26 1.38 -4.68
N SER A 85 2.84 0.19 -5.15
CA SER A 85 2.75 -1.07 -4.42
C SER A 85 4.00 -1.95 -4.52
N ARG A 86 5.08 -1.57 -5.25
CA ARG A 86 6.29 -2.40 -5.29
C ARG A 86 6.99 -2.38 -3.92
N PRO A 87 7.18 -3.54 -3.27
CA PRO A 87 8.04 -3.61 -2.10
C PRO A 87 9.44 -3.16 -2.51
N VAL A 88 10.04 -2.24 -1.77
CA VAL A 88 11.36 -1.64 -2.07
C VAL A 88 12.51 -2.57 -1.65
N GLY A 89 12.30 -3.89 -1.69
CA GLY A 89 13.22 -4.92 -1.17
C GLY A 89 13.55 -6.01 -2.17
N GLU A 90 14.57 -6.81 -1.85
CA GLU A 90 14.91 -8.02 -2.60
C GLU A 90 13.79 -9.07 -2.45
N PRO A 91 13.50 -9.87 -3.50
CA PRO A 91 12.52 -10.94 -3.39
C PRO A 91 12.99 -11.98 -2.37
N ILE A 92 12.09 -12.39 -1.48
CA ILE A 92 12.35 -13.44 -0.48
C ILE A 92 12.40 -14.84 -1.13
N GLN A 93 11.86 -14.97 -2.34
CA GLN A 93 11.93 -16.17 -3.15
C GLN A 93 11.79 -15.82 -4.63
N VAL A 94 12.53 -16.55 -5.47
CA VAL A 94 12.37 -16.56 -6.93
C VAL A 94 12.19 -18.00 -7.38
N GLY A 95 11.45 -18.22 -8.46
CA GLY A 95 11.25 -19.57 -8.97
C GLY A 95 10.48 -19.59 -10.29
N GLU A 96 9.96 -20.77 -10.62
CA GLU A 96 9.19 -21.01 -11.84
C GLU A 96 8.01 -21.94 -11.54
N ILE A 97 6.86 -21.68 -12.17
CA ILE A 97 5.70 -22.57 -12.18
C ILE A 97 5.31 -22.80 -13.64
N ASP A 98 5.30 -24.06 -14.08
CA ASP A 98 4.87 -24.44 -15.44
C ASP A 98 5.54 -23.63 -16.57
N GLY A 99 6.84 -23.31 -16.43
CA GLY A 99 7.58 -22.50 -17.41
C GLY A 99 7.45 -20.99 -17.24
N HIS A 100 6.69 -20.51 -16.25
CA HIS A 100 6.51 -19.09 -15.98
C HIS A 100 7.30 -18.67 -14.72
N PRO A 101 8.28 -17.76 -14.86
CA PRO A 101 9.06 -17.29 -13.73
C PRO A 101 8.20 -16.43 -12.79
N TYR A 102 8.53 -16.45 -11.51
CA TYR A 102 7.90 -15.62 -10.50
C TYR A 102 8.90 -15.10 -9.47
N GLN A 103 8.48 -14.05 -8.77
CA GLN A 103 9.14 -13.48 -7.61
C GLN A 103 8.14 -13.36 -6.46
N VAL A 104 8.59 -13.55 -5.23
CA VAL A 104 7.79 -13.39 -4.02
C VAL A 104 8.42 -12.35 -3.13
N PHE A 105 7.58 -11.48 -2.58
CA PHE A 105 7.94 -10.42 -1.65
C PHE A 105 7.06 -10.52 -0.41
N GLU A 106 7.64 -10.14 0.73
CA GLU A 106 6.92 -9.88 1.96
C GLU A 106 6.92 -8.37 2.22
N PHE A 107 5.74 -7.82 2.53
CA PHE A 107 5.61 -6.42 2.88
C PHE A 107 4.61 -6.27 4.02
N LEU A 108 5.09 -5.87 5.20
CA LEU A 108 4.26 -5.67 6.40
C LEU A 108 3.37 -6.89 6.74
N GLY A 109 3.89 -8.11 6.60
CA GLY A 109 3.15 -9.34 6.86
C GLY A 109 2.28 -9.85 5.69
N ASP A 110 2.05 -9.03 4.66
CA ASP A 110 1.40 -9.44 3.43
C ASP A 110 2.40 -10.13 2.48
N ILE A 111 1.92 -11.12 1.73
CA ILE A 111 2.70 -11.76 0.67
C ILE A 111 2.21 -11.30 -0.69
N ARG A 112 3.16 -10.90 -1.52
CA ARG A 112 2.95 -10.54 -2.90
C ARG A 112 3.80 -11.42 -3.79
N MET A 113 3.15 -12.20 -4.65
CA MET A 113 3.80 -13.00 -5.68
C MET A 113 3.50 -12.39 -7.04
N GLU A 114 4.53 -12.23 -7.87
CA GLU A 114 4.46 -11.50 -9.13
C GLU A 114 5.10 -12.32 -10.25
N GLY A 115 4.52 -12.23 -11.44
CA GLY A 115 5.10 -12.71 -12.68
C GLY A 115 4.65 -11.81 -13.84
N GLU A 116 4.99 -12.20 -15.07
CA GLU A 116 4.70 -11.37 -16.24
C GLU A 116 3.18 -11.17 -16.43
N GLY A 117 2.70 -9.95 -16.16
CA GLY A 117 1.31 -9.56 -16.39
C GLY A 117 0.30 -10.03 -15.35
N TRP A 118 0.75 -10.59 -14.23
CA TRP A 118 -0.11 -11.05 -13.14
C TRP A 118 0.54 -10.89 -11.77
N ARG A 119 -0.30 -10.78 -10.73
CA ARG A 119 0.14 -10.82 -9.33
C ARG A 119 -0.87 -11.54 -8.45
N ILE A 120 -0.40 -12.13 -7.36
CA ILE A 120 -1.21 -12.74 -6.31
C ILE A 120 -0.89 -12.04 -5.00
N LEU A 121 -1.93 -11.61 -4.30
CA LEU A 121 -1.86 -10.96 -3.00
C LEU A 121 -2.49 -11.89 -1.95
N ILE A 122 -1.75 -12.17 -0.89
CA ILE A 122 -2.25 -12.89 0.29
C ILE A 122 -2.06 -11.97 1.49
N GLY A 123 -3.18 -11.59 2.11
CA GLY A 123 -3.18 -10.71 3.28
C GLY A 123 -2.61 -11.37 4.53
N GLU A 124 -2.17 -10.53 5.47
CA GLU A 124 -1.63 -10.93 6.78
C GLU A 124 -2.56 -11.90 7.52
N ALA A 125 -3.87 -11.62 7.56
CA ALA A 125 -4.84 -12.46 8.26
C ALA A 125 -4.96 -13.85 7.62
N ASP A 126 -5.07 -14.89 8.45
CA ASP A 126 -5.11 -16.29 7.99
C ASP A 126 -6.35 -16.60 7.12
N LEU A 127 -7.46 -15.92 7.41
CA LEU A 127 -8.71 -16.03 6.66
C LEU A 127 -8.82 -15.05 5.49
N SER A 128 -7.76 -14.28 5.19
CA SER A 128 -7.75 -13.39 4.03
C SER A 128 -7.93 -14.16 2.74
N GLN A 129 -8.92 -13.77 1.93
CA GLN A 129 -9.10 -14.31 0.60
C GLN A 129 -7.91 -13.91 -0.30
N PRO A 130 -7.24 -14.86 -0.96
CA PRO A 130 -6.21 -14.52 -1.94
C PRO A 130 -6.82 -13.72 -3.10
N VAL A 131 -6.12 -12.68 -3.56
CA VAL A 131 -6.53 -11.88 -4.71
C VAL A 131 -5.55 -12.09 -5.84
N VAL A 132 -6.05 -12.59 -6.97
CA VAL A 132 -5.30 -12.72 -8.22
C VAL A 132 -5.65 -11.52 -9.07
N GLU A 133 -4.64 -10.80 -9.53
CA GLU A 133 -4.82 -9.71 -10.46
C GLU A 133 -4.12 -10.00 -11.78
N ILE A 134 -4.84 -9.77 -12.87
CA ILE A 134 -4.35 -9.92 -14.23
C ILE A 134 -4.40 -8.55 -14.90
N GLU A 135 -3.29 -8.14 -15.49
CA GLU A 135 -3.25 -6.89 -16.22
C GLU A 135 -4.18 -6.92 -17.43
N THR A 136 -4.80 -5.79 -17.74
CA THR A 136 -5.71 -5.66 -18.89
C THR A 136 -5.04 -6.07 -20.21
N THR A 137 -3.76 -5.73 -20.39
CA THR A 137 -2.93 -6.12 -21.54
C THR A 137 -2.69 -7.63 -21.61
N HIS A 138 -2.66 -8.30 -20.46
CA HIS A 138 -2.40 -9.73 -20.32
C HIS A 138 -3.67 -10.57 -20.12
N ARG A 139 -4.85 -9.95 -20.21
CA ARG A 139 -6.15 -10.58 -19.91
C ARG A 139 -6.38 -11.90 -20.64
N LYS A 140 -5.90 -12.05 -21.88
CA LYS A 140 -6.18 -13.24 -22.72
C LYS A 140 -5.09 -14.31 -22.66
N ASN A 141 -3.85 -13.93 -22.32
CA ASN A 141 -2.66 -14.76 -22.46
C ASN A 141 -1.92 -14.98 -21.14
N SER A 142 -2.37 -14.36 -20.04
CA SER A 142 -1.79 -14.59 -18.71
C SER A 142 -1.97 -16.05 -18.28
N PRO A 143 -0.93 -16.69 -17.70
CA PRO A 143 -1.04 -18.02 -17.10
C PRO A 143 -2.01 -18.04 -15.92
N ALA A 144 -2.27 -16.89 -15.29
CA ALA A 144 -3.24 -16.75 -14.21
C ALA A 144 -4.72 -16.92 -14.67
N ASN A 145 -4.97 -17.07 -15.98
CA ASN A 145 -6.27 -17.52 -16.48
C ASN A 145 -6.51 -19.03 -16.29
N ASP A 146 -5.46 -19.83 -16.06
CA ASP A 146 -5.58 -21.26 -15.75
C ASP A 146 -5.74 -21.46 -14.22
N PRO A 147 -6.88 -22.01 -13.75
CA PRO A 147 -7.07 -22.31 -12.34
C PRO A 147 -6.02 -23.26 -11.75
N ARG A 148 -5.42 -24.15 -12.56
CA ARG A 148 -4.36 -25.06 -12.09
C ARG A 148 -3.08 -24.31 -11.78
N PHE A 149 -2.70 -23.37 -12.66
CA PHE A 149 -1.57 -22.48 -12.44
C PHE A 149 -1.80 -21.62 -11.19
N VAL A 150 -2.97 -21.00 -11.08
CA VAL A 150 -3.35 -20.21 -9.90
C VAL A 150 -3.29 -21.02 -8.62
N GLY A 151 -3.79 -22.27 -8.63
CA GLY A 151 -3.72 -23.16 -7.47
C GLY A 151 -2.30 -23.40 -6.98
N LYS A 152 -1.38 -23.72 -7.90
CA LYS A 152 0.06 -23.89 -7.58
C LYS A 152 0.68 -22.59 -7.06
N ALA A 153 0.39 -21.46 -7.70
CA ALA A 153 0.94 -20.18 -7.31
C ALA A 153 0.44 -19.72 -5.92
N VAL A 154 -0.84 -19.93 -5.63
CA VAL A 154 -1.43 -19.68 -4.30
C VAL A 154 -0.82 -20.60 -3.23
N GLU A 155 -0.50 -21.85 -3.56
CA GLU A 155 0.19 -22.76 -2.62
C GLU A 155 1.61 -22.26 -2.27
N VAL A 156 2.36 -21.81 -3.28
CA VAL A 156 3.70 -21.22 -3.06
C VAL A 156 3.60 -19.95 -2.22
N ALA A 157 2.75 -19.00 -2.61
CA ALA A 157 2.55 -17.76 -1.87
C ALA A 157 2.02 -18.02 -0.45
N GLY A 158 1.10 -18.98 -0.30
CA GLY A 158 0.51 -19.38 0.98
C GLY A 158 1.53 -19.99 1.94
N THR A 159 2.51 -20.73 1.42
CA THR A 159 3.63 -21.24 2.22
C THR A 159 4.46 -20.10 2.80
N GLN A 160 4.72 -19.04 2.02
CA GLN A 160 5.43 -17.87 2.51
C GLN A 160 4.57 -17.05 3.48
N ALA A 161 3.26 -16.97 3.25
CA ALA A 161 2.35 -16.28 4.15
C ALA A 161 2.30 -16.96 5.52
N ALA A 162 2.27 -18.30 5.54
CA ALA A 162 2.35 -19.06 6.78
C ALA A 162 3.65 -18.80 7.55
N LYS A 163 4.78 -18.60 6.87
CA LYS A 163 6.05 -18.24 7.51
C LYS A 163 6.03 -16.82 8.07
N ALA A 164 5.54 -15.85 7.30
CA ALA A 164 5.40 -14.47 7.76
C ALA A 164 4.51 -14.39 9.00
N ARG A 165 3.34 -15.04 8.97
CA ARG A 165 2.42 -15.16 10.11
C ARG A 165 3.06 -15.82 11.32
N ALA A 166 3.85 -16.87 11.12
CA ALA A 166 4.57 -17.54 12.21
C ALA A 166 5.63 -16.60 12.83
N GLY A 167 6.29 -15.78 12.01
CA GLY A 167 7.21 -14.73 12.46
C GLY A 167 6.49 -13.71 13.36
N ILE A 168 5.41 -13.11 12.87
CA ILE A 168 4.57 -12.16 13.62
C ILE A 168 4.10 -12.78 14.95
N ALA A 169 3.56 -13.99 14.88
CA ALA A 169 3.06 -14.72 16.04
C ALA A 169 4.14 -15.06 17.08
N SER A 170 5.41 -15.14 16.67
CA SER A 170 6.54 -15.44 17.56
C SER A 170 6.95 -14.25 18.43
N ASP A 171 6.68 -13.02 17.96
CA ASP A 171 6.94 -11.79 18.71
C ASP A 171 5.85 -11.51 19.76
N TRP A 172 4.71 -12.20 19.68
CA TRP A 172 3.58 -12.00 20.58
C TRP A 172 3.68 -12.87 21.84
N PRO A 173 3.04 -12.44 22.94
CA PRO A 173 2.85 -13.31 24.10
C PRO A 173 2.22 -14.64 23.69
N ARG A 174 2.68 -15.75 24.29
CA ARG A 174 2.14 -17.10 24.00
C ARG A 174 0.61 -17.19 24.13
N ARG A 175 0.01 -16.38 25.00
CA ARG A 175 -1.43 -16.35 25.23
C ARG A 175 -2.21 -15.55 24.19
N SER A 176 -1.54 -14.82 23.32
CA SER A 176 -2.14 -14.16 22.15
C SER A 176 -2.47 -15.16 21.04
N THR A 177 -1.71 -16.25 20.95
CA THR A 177 -1.88 -17.28 19.89
C THR A 177 -2.48 -18.57 20.42
N LYS A 178 -2.44 -18.80 21.74
CA LYS A 178 -2.96 -20.02 22.37
C LYS A 178 -3.88 -19.72 23.57
N PRO A 179 -5.21 -19.88 23.40
CA PRO A 179 -6.16 -19.76 24.48
C PRO A 179 -5.83 -20.65 25.67
N ASN A 180 -6.18 -20.22 26.87
CA ASN A 180 -6.10 -21.04 28.08
C ASN A 180 -7.31 -22.01 28.18
N ALA A 181 -7.39 -22.78 29.26
CA ALA A 181 -8.48 -23.75 29.48
C ALA A 181 -9.88 -23.10 29.57
N LYS A 182 -9.97 -21.80 29.86
CA LYS A 182 -11.21 -21.01 29.89
C LYS A 182 -11.50 -20.33 28.54
N GLY A 183 -10.64 -20.52 27.53
CA GLY A 183 -10.75 -19.85 26.23
C GLY A 183 -10.19 -18.42 26.22
N GLU A 184 -9.56 -17.96 27.29
CA GLU A 184 -9.00 -16.60 27.38
C GLU A 184 -7.69 -16.49 26.60
N VAL A 185 -7.55 -15.39 25.88
CA VAL A 185 -6.34 -14.98 25.14
C VAL A 185 -5.94 -13.56 25.54
N ILE A 186 -4.69 -13.18 25.27
CA ILE A 186 -4.15 -11.85 25.58
C ILE A 186 -4.00 -11.01 24.30
N HIS A 187 -4.53 -9.78 24.27
CA HIS A 187 -4.36 -8.89 23.12
C HIS A 187 -2.88 -8.59 22.87
N PRO A 188 -2.34 -8.85 21.66
CA PRO A 188 -0.91 -8.70 21.39
C PRO A 188 -0.44 -7.25 21.50
N LEU A 189 -1.32 -6.29 21.24
CA LEU A 189 -1.00 -4.85 21.29
C LEU A 189 -1.37 -4.15 22.61
N TYR A 190 -2.40 -4.64 23.31
CA TYR A 190 -3.00 -3.93 24.45
C TYR A 190 -2.81 -4.67 25.78
N GLY A 191 -2.51 -5.97 25.75
CA GLY A 191 -2.27 -6.77 26.96
C GLY A 191 -3.52 -7.23 27.70
N ASP A 192 -4.72 -6.77 27.31
CA ASP A 192 -5.99 -7.23 27.87
C ASP A 192 -6.17 -8.74 27.73
N SER A 193 -6.81 -9.37 28.72
CA SER A 193 -7.11 -10.81 28.71
C SER A 193 -8.61 -11.05 28.76
N ALA A 194 -9.15 -11.72 27.75
CA ALA A 194 -10.57 -12.05 27.67
C ALA A 194 -10.83 -13.33 26.88
N ALA A 195 -11.94 -14.01 27.19
CA ALA A 195 -12.45 -15.15 26.42
C ALA A 195 -13.30 -14.73 25.23
N GLU A 196 -13.78 -13.48 25.23
CA GLU A 196 -14.66 -12.90 24.23
C GLU A 196 -14.11 -11.54 23.81
N TRP A 197 -14.23 -11.26 22.51
CA TRP A 197 -13.67 -10.09 21.84
C TRP A 197 -14.70 -9.49 20.90
N PHE A 198 -14.60 -8.18 20.67
CA PHE A 198 -15.58 -7.41 19.95
C PHE A 198 -14.89 -6.60 18.86
N CYS A 199 -15.45 -6.64 17.66
CA CYS A 199 -14.96 -5.85 16.54
C CYS A 199 -15.72 -4.52 16.44
N LEU A 200 -14.99 -3.42 16.43
CA LEU A 200 -15.53 -2.06 16.31
C LEU A 200 -16.33 -1.81 15.02
N HIS A 201 -16.00 -2.52 13.93
CA HIS A 201 -16.56 -2.25 12.60
C HIS A 201 -17.86 -2.99 12.29
N CYS A 202 -18.10 -4.13 12.93
CA CYS A 202 -19.21 -5.01 12.57
C CYS A 202 -19.93 -5.62 13.76
N ASP A 203 -19.63 -5.11 14.97
CA ASP A 203 -20.21 -5.50 16.25
C ASP A 203 -20.25 -7.02 16.46
N SER A 204 -19.28 -7.72 15.88
CA SER A 204 -19.23 -9.17 15.97
C SER A 204 -18.56 -9.55 17.27
N LYS A 205 -19.21 -10.46 17.99
CA LYS A 205 -18.70 -11.11 19.19
C LYS A 205 -17.94 -12.37 18.78
N ILE A 206 -16.65 -12.41 19.11
CA ILE A 206 -15.67 -13.39 18.63
C ILE A 206 -15.05 -14.08 19.84
N THR A 207 -14.91 -15.41 19.78
CA THR A 207 -14.24 -16.16 20.86
C THR A 207 -12.72 -16.00 20.80
N GLY A 208 -12.05 -16.16 21.94
CA GLY A 208 -10.59 -16.13 22.02
C GLY A 208 -9.90 -17.10 21.06
N ALA A 209 -10.48 -18.28 20.84
CA ALA A 209 -9.95 -19.26 19.88
C ALA A 209 -10.07 -18.80 18.41
N GLN A 210 -11.19 -18.18 18.04
CA GLN A 210 -11.40 -17.67 16.68
C GLN A 210 -10.47 -16.50 16.37
N ILE A 211 -10.32 -15.55 17.30
CA ILE A 211 -9.50 -14.35 17.07
C ILE A 211 -8.00 -14.67 17.04
N ALA A 212 -7.54 -15.56 17.93
CA ALA A 212 -6.14 -15.99 17.95
C ALA A 212 -5.74 -16.76 16.70
N LYS A 213 -6.67 -17.55 16.12
CA LYS A 213 -6.42 -18.29 14.87
C LYS A 213 -6.22 -17.35 13.67
N ASN A 214 -6.92 -16.21 13.65
CA ASN A 214 -6.89 -15.27 12.51
C ASN A 214 -5.93 -14.09 12.72
N LEU A 215 -4.83 -14.28 13.46
CA LEU A 215 -3.85 -13.23 13.77
C LEU A 215 -4.53 -11.94 14.27
N TRP A 216 -5.51 -12.07 15.16
CA TRP A 216 -6.23 -10.93 15.73
C TRP A 216 -7.02 -10.07 14.74
N HIS A 217 -7.22 -10.52 13.51
CA HIS A 217 -8.13 -9.87 12.58
C HIS A 217 -9.56 -10.37 12.79
N CYS A 218 -10.55 -9.48 12.64
CA CYS A 218 -11.95 -9.87 12.74
C CYS A 218 -12.27 -10.95 11.68
N PRO A 219 -12.77 -12.14 12.06
CA PRO A 219 -13.05 -13.21 11.11
C PRO A 219 -14.26 -12.92 10.19
N ARG A 220 -15.03 -11.86 10.46
CA ARG A 220 -16.18 -11.45 9.64
C ARG A 220 -15.83 -10.38 8.61
N CYS A 221 -15.18 -9.29 9.02
CA CYS A 221 -14.90 -8.14 8.17
C CYS A 221 -13.40 -7.91 7.92
N ASN A 222 -12.53 -8.74 8.50
CA ASN A 222 -11.07 -8.63 8.41
C ASN A 222 -10.48 -7.32 9.00
N ALA A 223 -11.21 -6.67 9.92
CA ALA A 223 -10.69 -5.51 10.64
C ALA A 223 -9.38 -5.83 11.36
N SER A 224 -8.50 -4.83 11.44
CA SER A 224 -7.17 -4.93 12.04
C SER A 224 -7.23 -5.26 13.53
N PRO A 225 -6.18 -5.88 14.11
CA PRO A 225 -6.04 -6.05 15.55
C PRO A 225 -6.23 -4.76 16.36
N LEU A 226 -5.97 -3.59 15.77
CA LEU A 226 -6.20 -2.29 16.43
C LEU A 226 -7.68 -2.01 16.74
N ASP A 227 -8.60 -2.68 16.05
CA ASP A 227 -10.04 -2.46 16.14
C ASP A 227 -10.77 -3.58 16.90
N ILE A 228 -10.01 -4.38 17.67
CA ILE A 228 -10.52 -5.52 18.44
C ILE A 228 -10.37 -5.24 19.93
N PHE A 229 -11.49 -5.34 20.65
CA PHE A 229 -11.55 -4.93 22.06
C PHE A 229 -12.13 -6.02 22.95
N SER A 230 -11.71 -6.01 24.21
CA SER A 230 -12.18 -6.92 25.26
C SER A 230 -13.60 -6.61 25.75
N SER A 231 -14.10 -5.41 25.44
CA SER A 231 -15.48 -4.96 25.69
C SER A 231 -15.97 -4.04 24.58
N PRO A 232 -17.28 -4.02 24.26
CA PRO A 232 -17.85 -3.17 23.23
C PRO A 232 -18.22 -1.79 23.82
N CYS A 233 -17.23 -1.05 24.34
CA CYS A 233 -17.46 0.20 25.07
C CYS A 233 -18.03 1.35 24.22
N TRP A 234 -18.16 1.16 22.91
CA TRP A 234 -18.79 2.08 21.97
C TRP A 234 -20.30 1.85 21.78
N LEU A 235 -20.86 0.78 22.33
CA LEU A 235 -22.29 0.47 22.25
C LEU A 235 -23.01 0.97 23.50
N ASP A 236 -24.10 1.69 23.30
CA ASP A 236 -25.03 2.09 24.35
C ASP A 236 -26.01 0.95 24.70
N ASP A 237 -26.67 1.04 25.85
CA ASP A 237 -27.66 0.03 26.30
C ASP A 237 -28.83 -0.18 25.33
N ASN A 238 -29.09 0.80 24.46
CA ASN A 238 -30.14 0.74 23.45
C ASN A 238 -29.67 0.18 22.09
N ASP A 239 -28.36 -0.02 21.92
CA ASP A 239 -27.80 -0.51 20.66
C ASP A 239 -28.01 -2.01 20.47
N GLN A 240 -27.94 -2.43 19.22
CA GLN A 240 -28.10 -3.84 18.88
C GLN A 240 -26.94 -4.64 19.49
N LYS A 241 -27.28 -5.64 20.30
CA LYS A 241 -26.27 -6.46 20.99
C LYS A 241 -25.32 -7.13 19.98
N PRO A 242 -24.03 -7.23 20.33
CA PRO A 242 -23.05 -7.89 19.49
C PRO A 242 -23.48 -9.28 19.06
N THR A 243 -23.38 -9.55 17.76
CA THR A 243 -23.81 -10.83 17.18
C THR A 243 -22.67 -11.83 17.26
N ALA A 244 -22.93 -13.02 17.80
CA ALA A 244 -21.94 -14.08 17.83
C ALA A 244 -21.52 -14.47 16.41
N PHE A 245 -20.22 -14.52 16.16
CA PHE A 245 -19.69 -15.00 14.89
C PHE A 245 -19.74 -16.53 14.85
N GLU A 246 -20.60 -17.08 13.99
CA GLU A 246 -20.64 -18.51 13.70
C GLU A 246 -19.66 -18.83 12.57
N HIS A 247 -18.58 -19.55 12.89
CA HIS A 247 -17.64 -20.04 11.90
C HIS A 247 -18.16 -21.36 11.32
N ALA A 248 -18.24 -21.48 9.99
CA ALA A 248 -18.51 -22.78 9.36
C ALA A 248 -17.35 -23.73 9.67
N LYS A 249 -17.66 -24.87 10.30
CA LYS A 249 -16.68 -25.82 10.88
C LYS A 249 -15.64 -26.37 9.87
N ASP A 250 -15.90 -26.24 8.58
CA ASP A 250 -15.08 -26.79 7.49
C ASP A 250 -14.68 -25.73 6.46
N SER A 251 -14.51 -24.47 6.88
CA SER A 251 -14.14 -23.37 5.98
C SER A 251 -12.80 -23.65 5.30
N LYS A 252 -12.83 -24.18 4.07
CA LYS A 252 -11.70 -24.15 3.14
C LYS A 252 -11.23 -22.70 3.00
N LEU A 253 -9.93 -22.50 2.72
CA LEU A 253 -9.43 -21.19 2.35
C LEU A 253 -10.36 -20.61 1.26
N PRO A 254 -10.75 -19.33 1.34
CA PRO A 254 -11.64 -18.74 0.34
C PRO A 254 -11.04 -18.93 -1.06
N GLU A 255 -11.86 -19.27 -2.05
CA GLU A 255 -11.38 -19.37 -3.43
C GLU A 255 -10.74 -18.04 -3.86
N PRO A 256 -9.62 -18.06 -4.61
CA PRO A 256 -8.95 -16.84 -5.00
C PRO A 256 -9.87 -15.93 -5.82
N LYS A 257 -9.98 -14.66 -5.43
CA LYS A 257 -10.73 -13.66 -6.19
C LYS A 257 -9.89 -13.19 -7.37
N VAL A 258 -10.37 -13.40 -8.60
CA VAL A 258 -9.68 -12.97 -9.81
C VAL A 258 -10.21 -11.61 -10.28
N ASN A 259 -9.33 -10.63 -10.40
CA ASN A 259 -9.64 -9.30 -10.90
C ASN A 259 -8.81 -9.00 -12.15
N VAL A 260 -9.44 -8.41 -13.18
CA VAL A 260 -8.70 -7.79 -14.28
C VAL A 260 -8.50 -6.32 -13.93
N VAL A 261 -7.25 -5.88 -13.87
CA VAL A 261 -6.91 -4.52 -13.45
C VAL A 261 -6.36 -3.73 -14.64
N ASP A 262 -6.90 -2.52 -14.85
CA ASP A 262 -6.18 -1.51 -15.63
C ASP A 262 -5.08 -0.98 -14.74
N SER A 263 -3.89 -1.23 -15.21
CA SER A 263 -2.71 -1.21 -14.40
C SER A 263 -2.06 0.17 -14.57
N ARG A 264 -2.19 0.81 -15.75
CA ARG A 264 -1.74 2.19 -16.02
C ARG A 264 -1.99 3.10 -14.82
N PRO A 265 -0.98 3.84 -14.31
CA PRO A 265 -1.15 4.69 -13.15
C PRO A 265 -2.27 5.70 -13.43
N THR A 266 -3.42 5.39 -12.88
CA THR A 266 -4.65 6.16 -12.96
C THR A 266 -4.97 6.49 -11.53
N LEU A 267 -5.04 7.78 -11.23
CA LEU A 267 -5.53 8.23 -9.95
C LEU A 267 -6.99 7.79 -9.84
N LYS A 268 -7.23 6.65 -9.19
CA LYS A 268 -8.58 6.18 -8.88
C LYS A 268 -9.07 7.01 -7.70
N LEU A 269 -10.02 7.89 -7.98
CA LEU A 269 -10.68 8.72 -6.96
C LEU A 269 -11.97 8.02 -6.53
N ASP A 270 -11.85 6.80 -5.99
CA ASP A 270 -12.95 6.14 -5.29
C ASP A 270 -12.91 6.49 -3.79
N GLU A 271 -14.01 6.22 -3.09
CA GLU A 271 -14.17 6.57 -1.66
C GLU A 271 -13.03 6.04 -0.79
N GLN A 272 -12.56 4.81 -1.05
CA GLN A 272 -11.47 4.20 -0.28
C GLN A 272 -10.13 4.88 -0.57
N SER A 273 -9.84 5.14 -1.84
CA SER A 273 -8.61 5.82 -2.28
C SER A 273 -8.55 7.27 -1.81
N ILE A 274 -9.69 7.98 -1.85
CA ILE A 274 -9.82 9.34 -1.32
C ILE A 274 -9.65 9.34 0.20
N SER A 275 -10.30 8.42 0.91
CA SER A 275 -10.17 8.29 2.37
C SER A 275 -8.72 8.00 2.77
N LEU A 276 -8.05 7.10 2.06
CA LEU A 276 -6.64 6.78 2.28
C LEU A 276 -5.73 8.00 2.03
N LEU A 277 -5.93 8.71 0.92
CA LEU A 277 -5.16 9.93 0.60
C LEU A 277 -5.38 11.02 1.65
N LEU A 278 -6.61 11.22 2.11
CA LEU A 278 -6.93 12.16 3.18
C LEU A 278 -6.27 11.74 4.51
N ARG A 279 -6.32 10.46 4.86
CA ARG A 279 -5.66 9.93 6.08
C ARG A 279 -4.15 10.13 6.02
N ILE A 280 -3.51 9.84 4.88
CA ILE A 280 -2.07 10.04 4.68
C ILE A 280 -1.73 11.53 4.82
N ALA A 281 -2.48 12.41 4.16
CA ALA A 281 -2.27 13.86 4.26
C ALA A 281 -2.42 14.36 5.71
N LEU A 282 -3.43 13.89 6.45
CA LEU A 282 -3.64 14.22 7.85
C LEU A 282 -2.51 13.69 8.75
N PHE A 283 -1.98 12.50 8.47
CA PHE A 283 -0.84 11.92 9.19
C PHE A 283 0.47 12.67 8.90
N GLU A 284 0.69 13.10 7.66
CA GLU A 284 1.84 13.93 7.28
C GLU A 284 1.76 15.31 7.96
N ASP A 285 0.57 15.91 8.02
CA ASP A 285 0.35 17.20 8.66
C ASP A 285 0.53 17.12 10.19
N ALA A 286 0.08 16.03 10.82
CA ALA A 286 0.30 15.76 12.25
C ALA A 286 1.78 15.52 12.62
N ASN A 287 2.60 15.11 11.65
CA ASN A 287 4.05 14.96 11.82
C ASN A 287 4.83 16.27 11.59
N THR A 288 4.16 17.36 11.24
CA THR A 288 4.77 18.69 11.12
C THR A 288 5.05 19.28 12.52
N PRO A 289 6.26 19.81 12.79
CA PRO A 289 6.66 20.25 14.14
C PRO A 289 5.74 21.29 14.80
N CYS A 290 4.94 22.04 14.04
CA CYS A 290 4.05 23.07 14.58
C CYS A 290 2.87 22.53 15.39
N CYS A 291 2.51 21.26 15.24
CA CYS A 291 1.39 20.62 15.95
C CYS A 291 1.81 19.88 17.23
N ARG A 292 3.11 19.77 17.53
CA ARG A 292 3.61 19.10 18.76
C ARG A 292 3.45 19.95 20.04
N SER A 293 3.06 21.21 19.93
CA SER A 293 2.96 22.14 21.07
C SER A 293 1.66 22.03 21.89
N ILE A 294 0.71 21.17 21.52
CA ILE A 294 -0.59 21.08 22.23
C ILE A 294 -0.68 19.88 23.20
N GLN A 295 0.32 18.98 23.25
CA GLN A 295 0.33 17.87 24.23
C GLN A 295 1.08 18.19 25.55
N GLY A 296 1.48 19.44 25.77
CA GLY A 296 2.30 19.84 26.93
C GLY A 296 1.59 20.67 28.00
N MET A 297 0.30 21.00 27.86
CA MET A 297 -0.43 21.77 28.87
C MET A 297 -1.73 21.05 29.22
N GLY A 298 -1.76 20.48 30.42
CA GLY A 298 -2.96 19.90 31.00
C GLY A 298 -4.05 20.96 31.12
N VAL A 299 -5.08 20.82 30.29
CA VAL A 299 -6.41 21.40 30.46
C VAL A 299 -7.38 20.39 29.87
N ASP A 300 -8.36 19.97 30.67
CA ASP A 300 -9.48 19.11 30.24
C ASP A 300 -10.15 19.67 28.97
N PRO A 301 -10.41 18.85 27.94
CA PRO A 301 -11.28 19.26 26.86
C PRO A 301 -12.73 18.93 27.23
N ASP A 302 -13.49 19.96 27.57
CA ASP A 302 -14.95 19.96 27.45
C ASP A 302 -15.35 19.59 26.00
N PRO A 303 -16.44 18.83 25.78
CA PRO A 303 -16.78 18.30 24.47
C PRO A 303 -17.45 19.40 23.61
N VAL A 304 -16.66 20.17 22.88
CA VAL A 304 -17.20 21.02 21.81
C VAL A 304 -17.46 20.14 20.58
N ALA A 305 -18.74 19.84 20.40
CA ALA A 305 -19.28 19.16 19.24
C ALA A 305 -18.82 19.81 17.93
N ILE A 306 -18.06 19.08 17.13
CA ILE A 306 -17.84 19.40 15.72
C ILE A 306 -19.09 18.93 14.97
N LYS A 307 -20.10 19.80 14.88
CA LYS A 307 -21.18 19.67 13.89
C LYS A 307 -20.60 19.97 12.51
N LEU A 308 -20.26 18.93 11.76
CA LEU A 308 -20.10 19.01 10.32
C LEU A 308 -21.50 19.11 9.67
N ASN A 309 -21.92 20.33 9.36
CA ASN A 309 -23.07 20.57 8.49
C ASN A 309 -22.72 20.13 7.06
N LEU A 310 -23.06 18.89 6.72
CA LEU A 310 -23.22 18.46 5.33
C LEU A 310 -24.56 19.01 4.82
N VAL A 311 -24.55 20.23 4.29
CA VAL A 311 -25.65 20.73 3.46
C VAL A 311 -25.15 20.87 2.03
N GLY A 312 -25.73 20.02 1.18
CA GLY A 312 -25.96 20.31 -0.23
C GLY A 312 -24.90 19.80 -1.18
N LEU A 313 -24.99 18.51 -1.54
CA LEU A 313 -24.81 18.05 -2.92
C LEU A 313 -25.58 16.72 -3.07
N GLN A 314 -26.80 16.82 -3.59
CA GLN A 314 -27.51 15.72 -4.25
C GLN A 314 -27.76 16.17 -5.71
N PRO A 315 -27.94 15.21 -6.64
CA PRO A 315 -27.32 15.19 -7.97
C PRO A 315 -27.77 16.30 -8.94
#